data_AF-A0A0R3KFJ4-F1
#
_entry.id   AF-A0A0R3KFJ4-F1
#
_cell.length_a   1.000
_cell.length_b   1.000
_cell.length_c   1.000
_cell.angle_alpha   90.00
_cell.angle_beta   90.00
_cell.angle_gamma   90.00
#
_symmetry.space_group_name_H-M   'P 1'
#
loop_
_entity.id
_entity.type
_entity.pdbx_description
1 polymer ?
#
loop_
_entity_poly.entity_id
_entity_poly.type
_entity_poly.pdbx_seq_one_letter_code
_entity_poly.pdbx_strand_id
1 'polypeptide(L)'
;MGDAPANPVNERPFTTTHSINDRSHETKHLSKAEIAIVKARILRGDRYVDIASDYRLNQGRLADLKFGRIHADVEPANLDDRRS
;
A
#
# COMPACT_ATOMS: atom_id res chain seq x y z
N MET A 1 20.86 35.16 -48.52
CA MET A 1 21.07 34.29 -47.35
C MET A 1 20.97 35.15 -46.11
N GLY A 2 20.07 34.83 -45.21
CA GLY A 2 19.81 35.58 -43.97
C GLY A 2 18.89 34.73 -43.12
N ASP A 3 19.50 33.93 -42.26
CA ASP A 3 18.92 32.90 -41.43
C ASP A 3 17.86 33.49 -40.47
N ALA A 4 16.73 32.78 -40.34
CA ALA A 4 15.70 33.12 -39.37
C ALA A 4 16.11 32.63 -37.97
N PRO A 5 16.07 33.46 -36.91
CA PRO A 5 16.16 32.95 -35.56
C PRO A 5 14.80 32.40 -35.11
N ALA A 6 14.74 31.08 -34.91
CA ALA A 6 13.68 30.42 -34.17
C ALA A 6 13.82 30.73 -32.67
N ASN A 7 12.73 31.17 -32.03
CA ASN A 7 12.28 30.72 -30.70
C ASN A 7 11.08 31.56 -30.21
N PRO A 8 9.84 31.03 -30.23
CA PRO A 8 8.79 31.53 -29.36
C PRO A 8 9.01 31.00 -27.94
N VAL A 9 9.03 31.95 -27.01
CA VAL A 9 9.17 31.80 -25.56
C VAL A 9 8.20 30.76 -24.96
N ASN A 10 8.75 29.87 -24.14
CA ASN A 10 8.05 28.84 -23.38
C ASN A 10 6.79 29.36 -22.66
N GLU A 11 5.63 28.88 -23.11
CA GLU A 11 4.36 29.05 -22.43
C GLU A 11 4.25 28.00 -21.30
N ARG A 12 4.49 28.46 -20.06
CA ARG A 12 3.95 27.98 -18.77
C ARG A 12 3.53 26.48 -18.68
N PRO A 13 4.26 25.67 -17.89
CA PRO A 13 3.63 24.75 -16.95
C PRO A 13 3.51 25.52 -15.60
N PHE A 14 2.57 25.30 -14.69
CA PHE A 14 2.14 24.05 -14.10
C PHE A 14 0.72 24.25 -13.59
N THR A 15 -0.28 23.68 -14.24
CA THR A 15 -1.51 23.35 -13.53
C THR A 15 -1.20 22.14 -12.67
N THR A 16 -0.80 22.38 -11.42
CA THR A 16 -0.82 21.36 -10.38
C THR A 16 -2.26 20.90 -10.25
N THR A 17 -2.59 19.79 -10.90
CA THR A 17 -3.82 19.04 -10.68
C THR A 17 -3.83 18.65 -9.20
N HIS A 18 -4.50 19.46 -8.39
CA HIS A 18 -5.01 19.02 -7.10
C HIS A 18 -5.94 17.85 -7.40
N SER A 19 -5.47 16.64 -7.11
CA SER A 19 -6.29 15.42 -7.18
C SER A 19 -7.28 15.46 -6.02
N ILE A 20 -8.37 16.20 -6.22
CA ILE A 20 -9.53 16.23 -5.35
C ILE A 20 -10.38 14.98 -5.68
N ASN A 21 -10.69 14.21 -4.64
CA ASN A 21 -11.53 13.01 -4.60
C ASN A 21 -10.87 11.69 -5.00
N ASP A 22 -10.20 11.05 -4.02
CA ASP A 22 -10.47 9.62 -3.81
C ASP A 22 -11.31 9.47 -2.53
N ARG A 23 -12.63 9.49 -2.73
CA ARG A 23 -13.59 8.93 -1.78
C ARG A 23 -14.28 7.76 -2.48
N SER A 24 -13.48 6.82 -2.98
CA SER A 24 -13.98 5.51 -3.33
C SER A 24 -14.23 4.76 -2.02
N HIS A 25 -15.14 3.80 -2.00
CA HIS A 25 -15.17 2.77 -0.96
C HIS A 25 -13.87 1.94 -1.10
N GLU A 26 -12.75 2.52 -0.71
CA GLU A 26 -11.42 1.93 -0.84
C GLU A 26 -11.34 0.76 0.13
N THR A 27 -11.33 -0.43 -0.43
CA THR A 27 -10.68 -1.57 0.22
C THR A 27 -9.24 -1.15 0.52
N LYS A 28 -9.00 -0.64 1.73
CA LYS A 28 -7.70 -0.12 2.19
C LYS A 28 -6.59 -1.01 1.63
N HIS A 29 -5.80 -0.48 0.70
CA HIS A 29 -4.65 -1.19 0.20
C HIS A 29 -3.59 -1.15 1.30
N LEU A 30 -3.35 -2.30 1.92
CA LEU A 30 -2.29 -2.42 2.91
C LEU A 30 -0.94 -2.23 2.25
N SER A 31 -0.08 -1.43 2.88
CA SER A 31 1.31 -1.33 2.50
C SER A 31 2.04 -2.65 2.75
N LYS A 32 3.18 -2.87 2.08
CA LYS A 32 4.03 -4.05 2.29
C LYS A 32 4.41 -4.23 3.77
N ALA A 33 4.67 -3.13 4.49
CA ALA A 33 4.96 -3.15 5.92
C ALA A 33 3.75 -3.64 6.75
N GLU A 34 2.54 -3.17 6.45
CA GLU A 34 1.33 -3.62 7.15
C GLU A 34 1.06 -5.11 6.86
N ILE A 35 1.27 -5.55 5.62
CA ILE A 35 1.15 -6.96 5.22
C ILE A 35 2.12 -7.84 6.02
N ALA A 36 3.38 -7.39 6.15
CA ALA A 36 4.38 -8.09 6.95
C ALA A 36 3.91 -8.25 8.41
N ILE A 37 3.35 -7.19 9.02
CA ILE A 37 2.82 -7.25 10.38
C ILE A 37 1.61 -8.17 10.48
N VAL A 38 0.67 -8.11 9.53
CA VAL A 38 -0.50 -9.02 9.48
C VAL A 38 -0.04 -10.47 9.44
N LYS A 39 0.90 -10.81 8.54
CA LYS A 39 1.47 -12.16 8.43
C LYS A 39 2.16 -12.59 9.72
N ALA A 40 2.89 -11.69 10.36
CA ALA A 40 3.54 -11.97 11.63
C ALA A 40 2.54 -12.24 12.77
N ARG A 41 1.46 -11.46 12.86
CA ARG A 41 0.37 -11.69 13.83
C ARG A 41 -0.33 -13.04 13.58
N ILE A 42 -0.54 -13.40 12.32
CA ILE A 42 -1.06 -14.72 11.93
C ILE A 42 -0.14 -15.84 12.43
N LEU A 43 1.18 -15.71 12.25
CA LEU A 43 2.17 -16.70 12.69
C LEU A 43 2.32 -16.76 14.21
N ARG A 44 2.22 -15.61 14.89
CA ARG A 44 2.21 -15.50 16.35
C ARG A 44 0.99 -16.17 16.98
N GLY A 45 -0.07 -16.39 16.20
CA GLY A 45 -1.32 -17.00 16.66
C GLY A 45 -2.36 -16.01 17.16
N ASP A 46 -2.26 -14.72 16.79
CA ASP A 46 -3.31 -13.74 17.09
C ASP A 46 -4.65 -14.13 16.45
N ARG A 47 -5.76 -13.73 17.09
CA ARG A 47 -7.10 -14.06 16.60
C ARG A 47 -7.37 -13.33 15.28
N TYR A 48 -7.82 -14.07 14.28
CA TYR A 48 -8.12 -13.53 12.95
C TYR A 48 -9.14 -12.38 12.95
N VAL A 49 -10.12 -12.43 13.85
CA VAL A 49 -11.13 -11.38 14.00
C VAL A 49 -10.51 -10.06 14.45
N ASP A 50 -9.53 -10.09 15.35
CA ASP A 50 -8.85 -8.89 15.84
C ASP A 50 -7.96 -8.31 14.72
N ILE A 51 -7.17 -9.16 14.04
CA ILE A 51 -6.32 -8.75 12.92
C ILE A 51 -7.17 -8.13 11.79
N ALA A 52 -8.26 -8.78 11.40
CA ALA A 52 -9.15 -8.29 10.37
C ALA A 52 -9.74 -6.92 10.73
N SER A 53 -10.08 -6.71 12.00
CA SER A 53 -10.64 -5.45 12.51
C SER A 53 -9.61 -4.33 12.53
N ASP A 54 -8.39 -4.60 13.02
CA ASP A 54 -7.26 -3.66 13.05
C ASP A 54 -6.92 -3.12 11.65
N TYR A 55 -6.90 -4.01 10.65
CA TYR A 55 -6.45 -3.68 9.30
C TYR A 55 -7.59 -3.47 8.29
N ARG A 56 -8.85 -3.48 8.73
CA ARG A 56 -10.05 -3.42 7.88
C ARG A 56 -9.99 -4.41 6.70
N LEU A 57 -9.57 -5.64 7.00
CA LEU A 57 -9.46 -6.72 6.04
C LEU A 57 -10.71 -7.61 6.05
N ASN A 58 -11.07 -8.13 4.88
CA ASN A 58 -12.09 -9.16 4.76
C ASN A 58 -11.49 -10.54 5.09
N GLN A 59 -12.30 -11.48 5.59
CA GLN A 59 -11.85 -12.83 5.92
C GLN A 59 -11.19 -13.55 4.73
N GLY A 60 -11.69 -13.32 3.51
CA GLY A 60 -11.07 -13.83 2.27
C GLY A 60 -9.64 -13.33 2.09
N ARG A 61 -9.40 -12.00 2.14
CA ARG A 61 -8.05 -11.42 2.03
C ARG A 61 -7.12 -11.92 3.12
N LEU A 62 -7.62 -12.09 4.35
CA LEU A 62 -6.81 -12.63 5.43
C LEU A 62 -6.40 -14.09 5.16
N ALA A 63 -7.31 -14.91 4.63
CA ALA A 63 -6.99 -16.27 4.19
C ALA A 63 -5.98 -16.26 3.04
N ASP A 64 -6.15 -15.38 2.05
CA ASP A 64 -5.22 -15.25 0.93
C ASP A 64 -3.81 -14.83 1.39
N LEU A 65 -3.71 -13.94 2.38
CA LEU A 65 -2.45 -13.58 3.03
C LEU A 65 -1.83 -14.75 3.79
N LYS A 66 -2.64 -15.51 4.54
CA LYS A 66 -2.20 -16.69 5.30
C LYS A 66 -1.65 -17.79 4.40
N PHE A 67 -2.34 -18.08 3.29
CA PHE A 67 -1.94 -19.12 2.35
C PHE A 67 -0.91 -18.65 1.31
N GLY A 68 -0.47 -17.39 1.38
CA GLY A 68 0.49 -16.82 0.44
C GLY A 68 -0.03 -16.69 -1.00
N ARG A 69 -1.36 -16.64 -1.18
CA ARG A 69 -1.98 -16.45 -2.51
C ARG A 69 -1.83 -15.01 -3.02
N ILE A 70 -1.70 -14.06 -2.09
CA ILE A 70 -1.38 -12.66 -2.39
C ILE A 70 -0.15 -12.23 -1.59
N HIS A 71 0.64 -11.33 -2.18
CA HIS A 71 1.85 -10.79 -1.56
C HIS A 71 2.82 -11.87 -1.04
N ALA A 72 3.00 -12.97 -1.79
CA ALA A 72 3.88 -14.08 -1.41
C ALA A 72 5.32 -13.63 -1.13
N ASP A 73 5.80 -12.63 -1.87
CA ASP A 73 7.11 -11.99 -1.74
C ASP A 73 7.33 -11.25 -0.41
N VAL A 74 6.26 -10.87 0.29
CA VAL A 74 6.39 -10.13 1.56
C VAL A 74 6.57 -11.11 2.71
N GLU A 75 7.75 -11.10 3.32
CA GLU A 75 8.02 -11.89 4.53
C GLU A 75 7.25 -11.35 5.74
N PRO A 76 6.86 -12.22 6.69
CA PRO A 76 6.30 -11.78 7.96
C PRO A 76 7.29 -10.90 8.73
N ALA A 77 6.80 -9.83 9.33
CA ALA A 77 7.60 -9.00 10.22
C ALA A 77 8.09 -9.82 11.42
N ASN A 78 9.29 -9.53 11.91
CA ASN A 78 9.75 -10.11 13.16
C ASN A 78 9.07 -9.39 14.33
N LEU A 79 8.09 -10.03 14.97
CA LEU A 79 7.39 -9.51 16.16
C LEU A 79 7.93 -10.10 17.46
N ASP A 80 9.06 -10.81 17.43
CA ASP A 80 9.70 -11.44 18.59
C ASP A 80 10.41 -10.43 19.52
N ASP A 81 10.09 -9.14 19.42
CA ASP A 81 10.56 -8.10 20.35
C ASP A 81 9.84 -8.16 21.71
N ARG A 82 9.72 -9.38 22.25
CA ARG A 82 9.40 -9.66 23.66
C ARG A 82 10.57 -10.40 24.29
N ARG A 83 11.74 -9.76 24.24
CA ARG A 83 12.82 -10.02 25.19
C ARG A 83 12.78 -8.92 26.25
N SER A 84 12.13 -9.19 27.37
CA SER A 84 12.53 -8.81 28.75
C SER A 84 11.45 -9.21 29.74
#